data_AF-A0A7J6BKB1-F1
#
_entry.id   AF-A0A7J6BKB1-F1
#
_cell.length_a   1.000
_cell.length_b   1.000
_cell.length_c   1.000
_cell.angle_alpha   90.00
_cell.angle_beta   90.00
_cell.angle_gamma   90.00
#
_symmetry.space_group_name_H-M   'P 1'
#
loop_
_entity.id
_entity.type
_entity.pdbx_description
1 polymer ?
#
loop_
_entity_poly.entity_id
_entity_poly.type
_entity_poly.pdbx_seq_one_letter_code
_entity_poly.pdbx_strand_id
1 'polypeptide(L)'
;MKVVCAFVSLWVTFGSGTKLDVGSVTRPKVSVLPPSSAEISSKKTATLVCVASKGFPSDWSLSWKVDGSSRSQESSAGLLEKDGLYSWSSSLTLSEQEWMESVSVSCEATRSGQPALTGHVTRQQCSE
;
A
#
# COMPACT_ATOMS: atom_id res chain seq x y z
N MET A 1 11.71 56.15 4.39
CA MET A 1 10.73 55.09 4.04
C MET A 1 10.85 53.98 5.06
N LYS A 2 9.74 53.64 5.73
CA LYS A 2 9.68 52.58 6.74
C LYS A 2 9.52 51.24 6.03
N VAL A 3 10.37 50.26 6.35
CA VAL A 3 10.01 48.85 6.21
C VAL A 3 10.17 48.24 7.60
N VAL A 4 9.02 48.07 8.26
CA VAL A 4 8.90 47.29 9.50
C VAL A 4 8.81 45.84 9.08
N CYS A 5 9.81 45.02 9.42
CA CYS A 5 9.68 43.56 9.40
C CYS A 5 9.00 43.13 10.69
N ALA A 6 7.67 43.14 10.71
CA ALA A 6 6.87 42.46 11.73
C ALA A 6 6.30 41.19 11.11
N PHE A 7 6.99 40.07 11.25
CA PHE A 7 6.38 38.75 11.13
C PHE A 7 6.14 38.21 12.54
N VAL A 8 5.09 38.72 13.19
CA VAL A 8 4.45 37.98 14.28
C VAL A 8 3.80 36.76 13.63
N SER A 9 4.50 35.61 13.65
CA SER A 9 3.81 34.34 13.46
C SER A 9 3.09 34.00 14.75
N LEU A 10 1.81 34.35 14.80
CA LEU A 10 0.88 33.97 15.86
C LEU A 10 0.37 32.53 15.63
N TRP A 11 1.26 31.59 15.31
CA TRP A 11 0.92 30.17 15.16
C TRP A 11 2.11 29.36 15.68
N VAL A 12 1.93 28.69 16.81
CA VAL A 12 2.85 27.65 17.27
C VAL A 12 2.67 26.47 16.31
N THR A 13 3.44 26.41 15.23
CA THR A 13 3.44 25.27 14.32
C THR A 13 4.27 24.15 14.91
N PHE A 14 3.66 23.00 15.18
CA PHE A 14 4.40 21.79 15.52
C PHE A 14 5.07 21.27 14.25
N GLY A 15 6.36 20.93 14.33
CA GLY A 15 7.05 20.27 13.23
C GLY A 15 6.41 18.92 12.89
N SER A 16 6.64 18.41 11.68
CA SER A 16 6.06 17.17 11.14
C SER A 16 6.46 15.89 11.91
N GLY A 17 7.31 15.99 12.94
CA GLY A 17 7.89 14.87 13.65
C GLY A 17 8.93 14.12 12.81
N THR A 18 9.91 13.51 13.49
CA THR A 18 10.90 12.62 12.86
C THR A 18 10.70 11.23 13.43
N LYS A 19 10.40 10.25 12.59
CA LYS A 19 10.35 8.84 12.98
C LYS A 19 11.71 8.20 12.70
N LEU A 20 12.39 7.76 13.75
CA LEU A 20 13.64 7.01 13.65
C LEU A 20 13.36 5.53 13.85
N ASP A 21 13.82 4.70 12.91
CA ASP A 21 13.67 3.25 12.95
C ASP A 21 15.08 2.63 12.94
N VAL A 22 15.47 1.96 14.02
CA VAL A 22 16.82 1.44 14.23
C VAL A 22 16.81 -0.08 14.07
N GLY A 23 17.37 -0.59 12.98
CA GLY A 23 17.41 -2.03 12.72
C GLY A 23 17.96 -2.37 11.34
N SER A 24 17.96 -3.66 11.01
CA SER A 24 18.39 -4.16 9.69
C SER A 24 17.22 -4.19 8.71
N VAL A 25 17.49 -3.85 7.45
CA VAL A 25 16.47 -3.83 6.40
C VAL A 25 15.96 -5.26 6.16
N THR A 26 14.67 -5.45 6.43
CA THR A 26 13.98 -6.73 6.22
C THR A 26 12.93 -6.56 5.16
N ARG A 27 12.99 -7.40 4.11
CA ARG A 27 12.06 -7.33 2.99
C ARG A 27 10.71 -7.92 3.41
N PRO A 28 9.59 -7.19 3.26
CA PRO A 28 8.28 -7.72 3.57
C PRO A 28 7.90 -8.85 2.62
N LYS A 29 7.11 -9.78 3.12
CA LYS A 29 6.44 -10.79 2.30
C LYS A 29 5.13 -10.21 1.79
N VAL A 30 5.08 -9.97 0.48
CA VAL A 30 3.87 -9.48 -0.21
C VAL A 30 3.00 -10.68 -0.59
N SER A 31 1.71 -10.60 -0.30
CA SER A 31 0.71 -11.61 -0.64
C SER A 31 -0.56 -10.89 -1.08
N VAL A 32 -1.10 -11.29 -2.24
CA VAL A 32 -2.31 -10.70 -2.79
C VAL A 32 -3.44 -11.72 -2.64
N LEU A 33 -4.50 -11.30 -1.97
CA LEU A 33 -5.70 -12.07 -1.76
C LEU A 33 -6.70 -11.76 -2.88
N PRO A 34 -7.28 -12.79 -3.53
CA PRO A 34 -8.27 -12.60 -4.57
C PRO A 34 -9.58 -12.05 -4.00
N PRO A 35 -10.43 -11.45 -4.86
CA PRO A 35 -11.76 -11.01 -4.48
C PRO A 35 -12.66 -12.22 -4.17
N SER A 36 -13.62 -12.04 -3.27
CA SER A 36 -14.58 -13.10 -2.96
C SER A 36 -15.58 -13.27 -4.12
N SER A 37 -15.84 -14.52 -4.51
CA SER A 37 -16.81 -14.84 -5.58
C SER A 37 -18.22 -14.32 -5.26
N ALA A 38 -18.62 -14.41 -3.99
CA ALA A 38 -19.90 -13.91 -3.50
C ALA A 38 -20.06 -12.38 -3.68
N GLU A 39 -18.98 -11.61 -3.51
CA GLU A 39 -19.00 -10.17 -3.74
C GLU A 39 -19.19 -9.84 -5.22
N ILE A 40 -18.47 -10.55 -6.10
CA ILE A 40 -18.59 -10.34 -7.55
C ILE A 40 -20.02 -10.65 -8.00
N SER A 41 -20.58 -11.80 -7.60
CA SER A 41 -21.93 -12.18 -8.03
C SER A 41 -23.03 -11.29 -7.44
N SER A 42 -22.87 -10.79 -6.20
CA SER A 42 -23.91 -10.00 -5.54
C SER A 42 -23.83 -8.51 -5.85
N LYS A 43 -22.61 -7.96 -5.86
CA LYS A 43 -22.34 -6.51 -5.95
C LYS A 43 -21.73 -6.10 -7.29
N LYS A 44 -21.34 -7.04 -8.14
CA LYS A 44 -20.62 -6.77 -9.40
C LYS A 44 -19.34 -5.96 -9.19
N THR A 45 -18.69 -6.17 -8.03
CA THR A 45 -17.42 -5.56 -7.66
C THR A 45 -16.43 -6.64 -7.22
N ALA A 46 -15.15 -6.36 -7.41
CA ALA A 46 -14.05 -7.20 -7.02
C ALA A 46 -13.08 -6.41 -6.13
N THR A 47 -13.16 -6.59 -4.82
CA THR A 47 -12.18 -6.07 -3.87
C THR A 47 -11.02 -7.05 -3.66
N LEU A 48 -9.84 -6.67 -4.13
CA LEU A 48 -8.58 -7.35 -3.89
C LEU A 48 -7.89 -6.78 -2.65
N VAL A 49 -7.15 -7.60 -1.92
CA VAL A 49 -6.40 -7.16 -0.74
C VAL A 49 -4.94 -7.58 -0.86
N CYS A 50 -4.03 -6.63 -0.82
CA CYS A 50 -2.60 -6.88 -0.75
C CYS A 50 -2.12 -6.71 0.69
N VAL A 51 -1.44 -7.72 1.20
CA VAL A 51 -0.84 -7.73 2.53
C VAL A 51 0.67 -7.87 2.37
N ALA A 52 1.41 -6.90 2.88
CA ALA A 52 2.87 -6.96 2.98
C ALA A 52 3.23 -7.06 4.46
N SER A 53 3.69 -8.23 4.90
CA SER A 53 3.97 -8.49 6.31
C SER A 53 5.46 -8.71 6.57
N LYS A 54 5.88 -8.57 7.83
CA LYS A 54 7.27 -8.86 8.26
C LYS A 54 8.34 -8.00 7.58
N GLY A 55 8.02 -6.74 7.25
CA GLY A 55 8.98 -5.80 6.66
C GLY A 55 9.58 -4.85 7.68
N PHE A 56 10.75 -4.33 7.38
CA PHE A 56 11.40 -3.30 8.19
C PHE A 56 12.29 -2.44 7.27
N PRO A 57 12.34 -1.11 7.45
CA PRO A 57 11.68 -0.22 8.41
C PRO A 57 10.27 0.19 7.95
N SER A 58 9.64 1.22 8.53
CA SER A 58 8.23 1.56 8.23
C SER A 58 7.96 2.33 6.92
N ASP A 59 8.99 2.65 6.15
CA ASP A 59 9.00 3.50 4.96
C ASP A 59 8.73 2.74 3.64
N TRP A 60 8.15 1.54 3.71
CA TRP A 60 7.61 0.85 2.54
C TRP A 60 6.27 1.45 2.12
N SER A 61 6.01 1.44 0.82
CA SER A 61 4.75 1.86 0.22
C SER A 61 4.21 0.76 -0.69
N LEU A 62 2.89 0.54 -0.66
CA LEU A 62 2.22 -0.39 -1.56
C LEU A 62 1.59 0.36 -2.73
N SER A 63 1.83 -0.14 -3.93
CA SER A 63 1.26 0.35 -5.18
C SER A 63 0.61 -0.80 -5.93
N TRP A 64 -0.47 -0.53 -6.67
CA TRP A 64 -1.12 -1.54 -7.48
C TRP A 64 -0.79 -1.39 -8.95
N LYS A 65 -0.76 -2.50 -9.68
CA LYS A 65 -0.64 -2.58 -11.13
C LYS A 65 -1.68 -3.55 -11.68
N VAL A 66 -2.57 -3.03 -12.51
CA VAL A 66 -3.62 -3.79 -13.20
C VAL A 66 -3.25 -3.81 -14.68
N ASP A 67 -2.90 -4.98 -15.23
CA ASP A 67 -2.46 -5.15 -16.63
C ASP A 67 -1.34 -4.17 -17.06
N GLY A 68 -0.41 -3.91 -16.14
CA GLY A 68 0.69 -2.97 -16.35
C GLY A 68 0.34 -1.49 -16.10
N SER A 69 -0.94 -1.16 -15.91
CA SER A 69 -1.38 0.18 -15.53
C SER A 69 -1.25 0.38 -14.02
N SER A 70 -0.43 1.36 -13.61
CA SER A 70 -0.28 1.71 -12.19
C SER A 70 -1.57 2.34 -11.64
N ARG A 71 -2.07 1.80 -10.53
CA ARG A 71 -3.17 2.36 -9.75
C ARG A 71 -2.63 2.83 -8.40
N SER A 72 -2.79 4.12 -8.15
CA SER A 72 -2.56 4.72 -6.84
C SER A 72 -3.76 4.43 -5.94
N GLN A 73 -3.54 3.64 -4.90
CA GLN A 73 -4.53 3.40 -3.86
C GLN A 73 -3.92 3.72 -2.50
N GLU A 74 -4.77 4.10 -1.56
CA GLU A 74 -4.35 4.31 -0.19
C GLU A 74 -3.84 2.98 0.40
N SER A 75 -2.61 3.03 0.91
CA SER A 75 -2.01 1.94 1.67
C SER A 75 -2.12 2.28 3.15
N SER A 76 -2.39 1.27 3.97
CA SER A 76 -2.46 1.44 5.40
C SER A 76 -1.09 1.85 5.94
N ALA A 77 -1.07 2.68 6.98
CA ALA A 77 0.16 2.95 7.72
C ALA A 77 0.78 1.61 8.21
N GLY A 78 2.10 1.50 8.13
CA GLY A 78 2.80 0.31 8.60
C GLY A 78 2.55 0.09 10.09
N LEU A 79 1.89 -1.01 10.43
CA LEU A 79 1.61 -1.42 11.79
C LEU A 79 2.79 -2.22 12.33
N LEU A 80 3.38 -1.77 13.44
CA LEU A 80 4.41 -2.54 14.13
C LEU A 80 3.78 -3.72 14.87
N GLU A 81 4.12 -4.93 14.46
CA GLU A 81 3.68 -6.16 15.10
C GLU A 81 4.56 -6.52 16.31
N LYS A 82 4.11 -7.51 17.10
CA LYS A 82 4.82 -7.98 18.30
C LYS A 82 6.22 -8.52 18.01
N ASP A 83 6.46 -8.98 16.80
CA ASP A 83 7.76 -9.46 16.33
C ASP A 83 8.77 -8.33 16.06
N GLY A 84 8.36 -7.06 16.22
CA GLY A 84 9.19 -5.89 15.92
C GLY A 84 9.29 -5.58 14.41
N LEU A 85 8.43 -6.16 13.60
CA LEU A 85 8.36 -5.94 12.16
C LEU A 85 7.06 -5.21 11.79
N TYR A 86 7.11 -4.47 10.70
CA TYR A 86 5.97 -3.74 10.16
C TYR A 86 5.16 -4.59 9.18
N SER A 87 3.85 -4.34 9.19
CA SER A 87 2.88 -4.92 8.28
C SER A 87 2.02 -3.83 7.67
N TRP A 88 1.80 -3.92 6.36
CA TRP A 88 1.00 -3.01 5.56
C TRP A 88 -0.10 -3.79 4.85
N SER A 89 -1.21 -3.11 4.60
CA SER A 89 -2.33 -3.63 3.83
C SER A 89 -2.81 -2.57 2.87
N SER A 90 -3.21 -2.96 1.68
CA SER A 90 -3.90 -2.09 0.72
C SER A 90 -5.02 -2.86 0.08
N SER A 91 -6.14 -2.20 -0.19
CA SER A 91 -7.32 -2.81 -0.80
C SER A 91 -7.64 -2.11 -2.11
N LEU A 92 -7.70 -2.87 -3.20
CA LEU A 92 -8.03 -2.38 -4.53
C LEU A 92 -9.42 -2.87 -4.92
N THR A 93 -10.35 -1.94 -5.10
CA THR A 93 -11.70 -2.26 -5.59
C THR A 93 -11.77 -1.99 -7.08
N LEU A 94 -12.11 -3.01 -7.85
CA LEU A 94 -12.37 -2.96 -9.28
C LEU A 94 -13.83 -3.32 -9.58
N SER A 95 -14.31 -2.90 -10.73
CA SER A 95 -15.61 -3.37 -11.25
C SER A 95 -15.50 -4.83 -11.68
N GLU A 96 -16.60 -5.59 -11.67
CA GLU A 96 -16.61 -6.97 -12.21
C GLU A 96 -16.07 -7.03 -13.63
N GLN A 97 -16.43 -6.06 -14.48
CA GLN A 97 -15.94 -5.96 -15.86
C GLN A 97 -14.43 -5.71 -15.92
N GLU A 98 -13.89 -4.80 -15.12
CA GLU A 98 -12.44 -4.56 -15.05
C GLU A 98 -11.71 -5.79 -14.52
N TRP A 99 -12.27 -6.47 -13.51
CA TRP A 99 -11.73 -7.73 -13.03
C TRP A 99 -11.84 -8.83 -14.08
N MET A 100 -12.91 -8.85 -14.90
CA MET A 100 -13.18 -9.81 -15.98
C MET A 100 -12.42 -9.55 -17.29
N GLU A 101 -11.93 -8.34 -17.50
CA GLU A 101 -11.03 -7.99 -18.60
C GLU A 101 -9.57 -8.08 -18.17
N SER A 102 -9.27 -7.90 -16.87
CA SER A 102 -7.89 -7.92 -16.39
C SER A 102 -7.28 -9.31 -16.36
N VAL A 103 -6.11 -9.43 -16.98
CA VAL A 103 -5.34 -10.66 -17.11
C VAL A 103 -4.52 -10.90 -15.85
N SER A 104 -3.93 -9.84 -15.28
CA SER A 104 -3.10 -9.93 -14.08
C SER A 104 -3.18 -8.68 -13.23
N VAL A 105 -3.44 -8.88 -11.93
CA VAL A 105 -3.37 -7.82 -10.93
C VAL A 105 -2.18 -8.09 -10.03
N SER A 106 -1.37 -7.06 -9.85
CA SER A 106 -0.14 -7.12 -9.06
C SER A 106 -0.07 -5.98 -8.06
N CYS A 107 0.51 -6.26 -6.91
CA CYS A 107 0.80 -5.32 -5.85
C CYS A 107 2.32 -5.23 -5.68
N GLU A 108 2.85 -4.02 -5.73
CA GLU A 108 4.27 -3.72 -5.60
C GLU A 108 4.53 -3.01 -4.28
N ALA A 109 5.34 -3.63 -3.42
CA ALA A 109 5.93 -2.97 -2.27
C ALA A 109 7.25 -2.33 -2.70
N THR A 110 7.31 -1.00 -2.65
CA THR A 110 8.48 -0.22 -3.03
C THR A 110 9.03 0.55 -1.84
N ARG A 111 10.36 0.73 -1.85
CA ARG A 111 11.09 1.50 -0.83
C ARG A 111 12.34 2.09 -1.46
N SER A 112 12.74 3.28 -1.01
CA SER A 112 13.98 3.92 -1.45
C SER A 112 15.20 3.04 -1.19
N GLY A 113 16.01 2.80 -2.22
CA GLY A 113 17.22 1.99 -2.13
C GLY A 113 17.00 0.48 -1.99
N GLN A 114 15.77 -0.03 -2.20
CA GLN A 114 15.48 -1.46 -2.26
C GLN A 114 14.76 -1.81 -3.58
N PRO A 115 14.96 -3.04 -4.10
CA PRO A 115 14.20 -3.50 -5.26
C PRO A 115 12.71 -3.63 -4.92
N ALA A 116 11.85 -3.35 -5.90
CA ALA A 116 10.41 -3.52 -5.76
C ALA A 116 10.06 -5.01 -5.55
N LEU A 117 9.17 -5.28 -4.61
CA LEU A 117 8.65 -6.62 -4.32
C LEU A 117 7.25 -6.73 -4.88
N THR A 118 7.03 -7.66 -5.80
CA THR A 118 5.75 -7.80 -6.50
C THR A 118 5.04 -9.08 -6.06
N GLY A 119 3.83 -8.95 -5.52
CA GLY A 119 2.87 -10.04 -5.43
C GLY A 119 1.90 -9.96 -6.61
N HIS A 120 1.55 -11.09 -7.21
CA HIS A 120 0.56 -11.13 -8.29
C HIS A 120 -0.53 -12.13 -7.96
N VAL A 121 -1.73 -11.85 -8.46
CA VAL A 121 -2.87 -12.75 -8.41
C VAL A 121 -3.47 -12.84 -9.80
N THR A 122 -3.76 -14.05 -10.22
CA THR A 122 -4.51 -14.32 -11.44
C THR A 122 -5.88 -14.85 -11.07
N ARG A 123 -6.86 -14.73 -11.97
CA ARG A 123 -8.19 -15.35 -11.76
C ARG A 123 -8.13 -16.86 -11.51
N GLN A 124 -7.11 -17.54 -12.00
CA GLN A 124 -7.02 -19.00 -11.90
C GLN A 124 -6.63 -19.49 -10.50
N GLN A 125 -6.15 -18.59 -9.62
CA GLN A 125 -5.93 -18.91 -8.22
C GLN A 125 -7.21 -18.87 -7.38
N CYS A 126 -8.37 -18.68 -8.02
CA CYS A 126 -9.67 -19.00 -7.45
C CYS A 126 -9.81 -20.53 -7.36
N SER A 127 -9.32 -21.12 -6.28
CA SER A 127 -9.75 -22.46 -5.88
C SER A 127 -10.58 -22.33 -4.61
N GLU A 128 -11.82 -22.79 -4.78
CA GLU A 128 -12.95 -23.03 -3.87
C GLU A 128 -12.70 -22.92 -2.36
#